data_AF-A0A955WIM4-F1
#
_entry.id   AF-A0A955WIM4-F1
#
_cell.length_a   1.000
_cell.length_b   1.000
_cell.length_c   1.000
_cell.angle_alpha   90.00
_cell.angle_beta   90.00
_cell.angle_gamma   90.00
#
_symmetry.space_group_name_H-M   'P 1'
#
loop_
_entity.id
_entity.type
_entity.pdbx_description
1 polymer ?
#
loop_
_entity_poly.entity_id
_entity_poly.type
_entity_poly.pdbx_seq_one_letter_code
_entity_poly.pdbx_strand_id
1 'polypeptide(L)'
;MNIDTEAFRAALGGQIDHVRRETGISQAELARRIDLDPTAVGRILRGTYTVSDHHLAAIAAALDVRPVQLLPDGPSASEFALLDAVRQGDTANALHALAVALDTTVERLAGRPGAALIGPQQFTALGQAMAALVVHIAHAVSTDPNDAVKLARTWLSTPPPA
;
A
#
# COMPACT_ATOMS: atom_id res chain seq x y z
N MET A 1 -2.58 4.09 18.91
CA MET A 1 -2.64 3.68 17.50
C MET A 1 -4.03 3.15 17.24
N ASN A 2 -4.90 3.94 16.62
CA ASN A 2 -6.25 3.47 16.29
C ASN A 2 -6.12 2.73 14.96
N ILE A 3 -5.95 1.41 15.01
CA ILE A 3 -5.93 0.60 13.79
C ILE A 3 -7.33 0.69 13.21
N ASP A 4 -7.46 1.32 12.04
CA ASP A 4 -8.69 1.28 11.28
C ASP A 4 -9.00 -0.19 10.97
N THR A 5 -9.92 -0.72 11.77
CA THR A 5 -10.24 -2.15 11.80
C THR A 5 -10.97 -2.55 10.51
N GLU A 6 -11.62 -1.61 9.82
CA GLU A 6 -12.26 -1.85 8.53
C GLU A 6 -11.21 -1.91 7.41
N ALA A 7 -10.29 -0.94 7.36
CA ALA A 7 -9.19 -0.93 6.40
C ALA A 7 -8.32 -2.18 6.51
N PHE A 8 -7.99 -2.59 7.74
CA PHE A 8 -7.23 -3.82 7.99
C PHE A 8 -7.97 -5.07 7.48
N ARG A 9 -9.27 -5.19 7.72
CA ARG A 9 -10.06 -6.34 7.24
C ARG A 9 -10.17 -6.39 5.73
N ALA A 10 -10.33 -5.24 5.08
CA ALA A 10 -10.34 -5.16 3.63
C ALA A 10 -9.00 -5.61 3.04
N ALA A 11 -7.88 -5.16 3.62
CA ALA A 11 -6.55 -5.56 3.20
C ALA A 11 -6.31 -7.07 3.44
N LEU A 12 -6.70 -7.59 4.61
CA LEU A 12 -6.62 -9.02 4.93
C LEU A 12 -7.44 -9.87 3.94
N GLY A 13 -8.69 -9.47 3.66
CA GLY A 13 -9.56 -10.16 2.70
C GLY A 13 -8.97 -10.18 1.28
N GLY A 14 -8.39 -9.06 0.85
CA GLY A 14 -7.68 -8.95 -0.43
C GLY A 14 -6.45 -9.86 -0.51
N GLN A 15 -5.65 -9.91 0.55
CA GLN A 15 -4.47 -10.78 0.61
C GLN A 15 -4.85 -12.26 0.57
N ILE A 16 -5.89 -12.67 1.30
CA ILE A 16 -6.41 -14.04 1.25
C ILE A 16 -6.90 -14.38 -0.16
N ASP A 17 -7.63 -13.48 -0.83
CA ASP A 17 -8.11 -13.73 -2.20
C ASP A 17 -6.95 -13.84 -3.20
N HIS A 18 -5.90 -13.04 -3.03
CA HIS A 18 -4.69 -13.11 -3.85
C HIS A 18 -4.00 -14.46 -3.73
N VAL A 19 -3.65 -14.89 -2.50
CA VAL A 19 -2.99 -16.18 -2.25
C VAL A 19 -3.86 -17.36 -2.70
N ARG A 20 -5.18 -17.28 -2.50
CA ARG A 20 -6.14 -18.28 -3.01
C ARG A 20 -6.06 -18.44 -4.53
N ARG A 21 -5.92 -17.35 -5.28
CA ARG A 21 -5.81 -17.40 -6.74
C ARG A 21 -4.46 -17.98 -7.19
N GLU A 22 -3.38 -17.65 -6.50
CA GLU A 22 -2.04 -18.20 -6.80
C GLU A 22 -1.95 -19.70 -6.56
N THR A 23 -2.65 -20.21 -5.55
CA THR A 23 -2.77 -21.64 -5.25
C THR A 23 -3.77 -22.38 -6.15
N GLY A 24 -4.47 -21.66 -7.05
CA GLY A 24 -5.40 -22.25 -8.03
C GLY A 24 -6.72 -22.78 -7.46
N ILE A 25 -7.04 -22.45 -6.20
CA ILE A 25 -8.24 -22.95 -5.53
C ILE A 25 -9.40 -21.98 -5.76
N SER A 26 -10.63 -22.46 -6.01
CA SER A 26 -11.81 -21.59 -6.15
C SER A 26 -12.34 -21.10 -4.80
N GLN A 27 -13.14 -20.04 -4.78
CA GLN A 27 -13.79 -19.58 -3.53
C GLN A 27 -14.69 -20.67 -2.92
N ALA A 28 -15.43 -21.40 -3.76
CA ALA A 28 -16.30 -22.48 -3.31
C ALA A 28 -15.50 -23.66 -2.73
N GLU A 29 -14.35 -23.97 -3.31
CA GLU A 29 -13.47 -25.01 -2.78
C GLU A 29 -12.80 -24.58 -1.47
N LEU A 30 -12.37 -23.31 -1.36
CA LEU A 30 -11.88 -22.76 -0.09
C LEU A 30 -12.95 -22.89 1.00
N ALA A 31 -14.19 -22.51 0.72
CA ALA A 31 -15.33 -22.63 1.63
C ALA A 31 -15.53 -24.06 2.12
N ARG A 32 -15.48 -25.02 1.19
CA ARG A 32 -15.54 -26.47 1.49
C ARG A 32 -14.41 -26.93 2.41
N ARG A 33 -13.17 -26.48 2.15
CA ARG A 33 -11.98 -26.91 2.91
C ARG A 33 -11.96 -26.40 4.35
N ILE A 34 -12.54 -25.22 4.59
CA ILE A 34 -12.56 -24.59 5.92
C ILE A 34 -13.92 -24.72 6.62
N ASP A 35 -14.83 -25.53 6.07
CA ASP A 35 -16.18 -25.77 6.59
C ASP A 35 -16.98 -24.48 6.87
N LEU A 36 -16.93 -23.55 5.90
CA LEU A 36 -17.70 -22.30 5.94
C LEU A 36 -18.68 -22.21 4.77
N ASP A 37 -19.76 -21.47 4.99
CA ASP A 37 -20.69 -21.12 3.93
C ASP A 37 -19.98 -20.26 2.84
N PRO A 38 -20.25 -20.49 1.54
CA PRO A 38 -19.66 -19.69 0.45
C PRO A 38 -19.87 -18.17 0.59
N THR A 39 -20.99 -17.76 1.20
CA THR A 39 -21.30 -16.35 1.51
C THR A 39 -20.38 -15.81 2.61
N ALA A 40 -20.10 -16.61 3.64
CA ALA A 40 -19.17 -16.24 4.70
C ALA A 40 -17.76 -16.03 4.13
N VAL A 41 -17.28 -16.95 3.29
CA VAL A 41 -16.02 -16.77 2.57
C VAL A 41 -16.05 -15.51 1.70
N GLY A 42 -17.13 -15.27 0.95
CA GLY A 42 -17.24 -14.05 0.15
C GLY A 42 -17.18 -12.77 0.98
N ARG A 43 -17.75 -12.78 2.19
CA ARG A 43 -17.67 -11.64 3.11
C ARG A 43 -16.28 -11.47 3.69
N ILE A 44 -15.57 -12.56 4.00
CA ILE A 44 -14.16 -12.55 4.41
C ILE A 44 -13.30 -11.89 3.33
N LEU A 45 -13.43 -12.33 2.08
CA LEU A 45 -12.62 -11.80 0.97
C LEU A 45 -12.89 -10.31 0.70
N ARG A 46 -14.10 -9.82 1.01
CA ARG A 46 -14.46 -8.39 0.94
C ARG A 46 -14.13 -7.58 2.20
N GLY A 47 -13.59 -8.20 3.25
CA GLY A 47 -13.31 -7.53 4.52
C GLY A 47 -14.54 -7.17 5.36
N THR A 48 -15.72 -7.71 5.01
CA THR A 48 -17.00 -7.44 5.70
C THR A 48 -17.32 -8.47 6.80
N TYR A 49 -16.41 -9.40 7.04
CA TYR A 49 -16.54 -10.43 8.07
C TYR A 49 -15.30 -10.42 8.97
N THR A 50 -15.51 -10.51 10.28
CA THR A 50 -14.42 -10.60 11.25
C THR A 50 -13.79 -11.99 11.20
N VAL A 51 -12.53 -12.08 10.81
CA VAL A 51 -11.76 -13.32 10.83
C VAL A 51 -11.21 -13.53 12.25
N SER A 52 -11.47 -14.70 12.84
CA SER A 52 -10.82 -15.12 14.09
C SER A 52 -9.44 -15.70 13.79
N ASP A 53 -8.61 -15.85 14.82
CA ASP A 53 -7.38 -16.62 14.76
C ASP A 53 -7.60 -18.06 14.25
N HIS A 54 -8.68 -18.72 14.67
CA HIS A 54 -9.07 -20.04 14.17
C HIS A 54 -9.39 -20.02 12.66
N HIS A 55 -10.18 -19.04 12.19
CA HIS A 55 -10.46 -18.89 10.76
C HIS A 55 -9.17 -18.64 9.96
N LEU A 56 -8.27 -17.79 10.46
CA LEU A 56 -7.00 -17.49 9.81
C LEU A 56 -6.12 -18.75 9.69
N ALA A 57 -6.01 -19.54 10.75
CA ALA A 57 -5.27 -20.80 10.74
C ALA A 57 -5.87 -21.82 9.77
N ALA A 58 -7.20 -21.97 9.75
CA ALA A 58 -7.90 -22.87 8.82
C ALA A 58 -7.71 -22.46 7.36
N ILE A 59 -7.79 -21.16 7.04
CA ILE A 59 -7.55 -20.64 5.70
C ILE A 59 -6.09 -20.88 5.29
N ALA A 60 -5.13 -20.62 6.18
CA ALA A 60 -3.71 -20.86 5.90
C ALA A 60 -3.44 -22.34 5.59
N ALA A 61 -4.00 -23.24 6.39
CA ALA A 61 -3.90 -24.68 6.17
C ALA A 61 -4.55 -25.11 4.85
N ALA A 62 -5.74 -24.58 4.52
CA ALA A 62 -6.45 -24.91 3.28
C ALA A 62 -5.70 -24.45 2.00
N LEU A 63 -4.88 -23.40 2.14
CA LEU A 63 -4.06 -22.81 1.07
C LEU A 63 -2.59 -23.30 1.09
N ASP A 64 -2.21 -24.17 2.03
CA ASP A 64 -0.83 -24.67 2.21
C ASP A 64 0.22 -23.54 2.39
N VAL A 65 -0.12 -22.54 3.21
CA VAL A 65 0.77 -21.40 3.54
C VAL A 65 0.85 -21.19 5.05
N ARG A 66 1.86 -20.42 5.49
CA ARG A 66 1.93 -19.96 6.88
C ARG A 66 0.94 -18.80 7.12
N PRO A 67 0.30 -18.69 8.30
CA PRO A 67 -0.65 -17.61 8.60
C PRO A 67 -0.10 -16.20 8.37
N VAL A 68 1.21 -15.98 8.60
CA VAL A 68 1.86 -14.69 8.36
C VAL A 68 1.81 -14.24 6.89
N GLN A 69 1.72 -15.19 5.94
CA GLN A 69 1.64 -14.88 4.51
C GLN A 69 0.25 -14.37 4.09
N LEU A 70 -0.77 -14.59 4.94
CA LEU A 70 -2.12 -14.07 4.73
C LEU A 70 -2.32 -12.69 5.33
N LEU A 71 -1.46 -12.28 6.27
CA LEU A 71 -1.56 -10.95 6.85
C LEU A 71 -1.24 -9.91 5.79
N PRO A 72 -2.02 -8.82 5.73
CA PRO A 72 -1.67 -7.71 4.87
C PRO A 72 -0.32 -7.14 5.32
N ASP A 73 0.46 -6.64 4.37
CA ASP A 73 1.64 -5.85 4.70
C ASP A 73 1.20 -4.72 5.63
N GLY A 74 1.81 -4.66 6.81
CA GLY A 74 1.66 -3.49 7.68
C GLY A 74 2.23 -2.26 6.98
N PRO A 75 2.05 -1.06 7.57
CA PRO A 75 2.77 0.11 7.09
C PRO A 75 4.25 -0.25 6.97
N SER A 76 4.85 0.06 5.83
CA SER A 76 6.27 -0.22 5.65
C SER A 76 7.08 0.49 6.74
N ALA A 77 8.31 0.05 7.01
CA ALA A 77 9.16 0.73 7.98
C ALA A 77 9.29 2.24 7.67
N SER A 78 9.33 2.58 6.39
CA SER A 78 9.35 3.95 5.87
C SER A 78 8.04 4.71 6.12
N GLU A 79 6.90 4.03 6.00
CA GLU A 79 5.59 4.62 6.27
C GLU A 79 5.37 4.86 7.77
N PHE A 80 5.83 3.94 8.62
CA PHE A 80 5.90 4.15 10.06
C PHE A 80 6.81 5.32 10.43
N ALA A 81 8.01 5.38 9.84
CA ALA A 81 8.95 6.47 10.08
C ALA A 81 8.37 7.83 9.64
N LEU A 82 7.62 7.86 8.53
CA LEU A 82 6.92 9.05 8.06
C LEU A 82 5.85 9.50 9.05
N LEU A 83 4.98 8.58 9.49
CA LEU A 83 3.91 8.88 10.45
C LEU A 83 4.46 9.38 11.79
N ASP A 84 5.56 8.79 12.27
CA ASP A 84 6.20 9.20 13.52
C ASP A 84 6.89 10.56 13.38
N ALA A 85 7.59 10.81 12.27
CA ALA A 85 8.23 12.10 12.01
C ALA A 85 7.21 13.25 11.86
N VAL A 86 6.09 13.01 11.18
CA VAL A 86 4.98 13.99 11.08
C VAL A 86 4.40 14.29 12.46
N ARG A 87 4.20 13.27 13.29
CA ARG A 87 3.70 13.43 14.67
C ARG A 87 4.66 14.25 15.53
N GLN A 88 5.96 14.11 15.31
CA GLN A 88 7.01 14.83 16.05
C GLN A 88 7.28 16.24 15.51
N GLY A 89 6.66 16.63 14.38
CA GLY A 89 6.97 17.88 13.68
C GLY A 89 8.38 17.89 13.09
N ASP A 90 8.98 16.72 12.88
CA ASP A 90 10.32 16.57 12.33
C ASP A 90 10.25 16.46 10.80
N THR A 91 10.27 17.63 10.16
CA THR A 91 10.13 17.76 8.71
C THR A 91 11.26 17.06 7.94
N ALA A 92 12.48 17.03 8.49
CA ALA A 92 13.63 16.42 7.82
C ALA A 92 13.49 14.90 7.77
N ASN A 93 13.11 14.28 8.90
CA ASN A 93 12.87 12.85 8.95
C ASN A 93 11.60 12.45 8.17
N ALA A 94 10.56 13.30 8.15
CA ALA A 94 9.38 13.06 7.33
C ALA A 94 9.72 13.05 5.83
N LEU A 95 10.52 14.01 5.36
CA LEU A 95 10.96 14.06 3.96
C LEU A 95 11.82 12.85 3.58
N HIS A 96 12.73 12.45 4.45
CA HIS A 96 13.56 11.27 4.24
C HIS A 96 12.70 9.99 4.16
N ALA A 97 11.81 9.79 5.12
CA ALA A 97 10.93 8.62 5.17
C ALA A 97 9.99 8.55 3.95
N LEU A 98 9.47 9.69 3.49
CA LEU A 98 8.67 9.81 2.28
C LEU A 98 9.44 9.41 1.02
N ALA A 99 10.69 9.87 0.88
CA ALA A 99 11.54 9.49 -0.26
C ALA A 99 11.78 7.97 -0.31
N VAL A 100 12.06 7.35 0.84
CA VAL A 100 12.24 5.88 0.93
C VAL A 100 10.93 5.13 0.64
N ALA A 101 9.79 5.63 1.12
CA ALA A 101 8.47 5.03 0.87
C ALA A 101 8.09 5.06 -0.64
N LEU A 102 8.48 6.13 -1.35
CA LEU A 102 8.28 6.23 -2.78
C LEU A 102 9.16 5.24 -3.55
N ASP A 103 10.45 5.17 -3.22
CA ASP A 103 11.41 4.29 -3.89
C ASP A 103 10.98 2.82 -3.78
N THR A 104 10.65 2.37 -2.58
CA THR A 104 10.11 1.03 -2.31
C THR A 104 8.75 0.76 -2.97
N THR A 105 7.95 1.79 -3.25
CA THR A 105 6.68 1.63 -3.99
C THR A 105 6.93 1.49 -5.48
N VAL A 106 7.86 2.27 -6.03
CA VAL A 106 8.30 2.18 -7.43
C VAL A 106 8.90 0.80 -7.72
N GLU A 107 9.80 0.31 -6.86
CA GLU A 107 10.41 -1.03 -7.02
C GLU A 107 9.36 -2.15 -7.00
N ARG A 108 8.38 -2.07 -6.09
CA ARG A 108 7.29 -3.07 -5.98
C ARG A 108 6.38 -3.08 -7.20
N LEU A 109 6.13 -1.92 -7.79
CA LEU A 109 5.38 -1.80 -9.04
C LEU A 109 6.17 -2.34 -10.24
N ALA A 110 7.49 -2.14 -10.26
CA ALA A 110 8.37 -2.66 -11.30
C ALA A 110 8.56 -4.19 -11.23
N GLY A 111 8.50 -4.80 -10.03
CA GLY A 111 8.76 -6.22 -9.79
C GLY A 111 7.61 -7.21 -10.03
N ARG A 112 6.42 -6.78 -10.49
CA ARG A 112 5.29 -7.70 -10.73
C ARG A 112 5.38 -8.41 -12.11
N PRO A 113 5.34 -9.75 -12.19
CA PRO A 113 5.20 -10.46 -13.47
C PRO A 113 3.83 -10.14 -14.08
N GLY A 114 3.85 -9.34 -15.15
CA GLY A 114 2.68 -8.71 -15.76
C GLY A 114 2.92 -7.24 -16.18
N ALA A 115 4.04 -6.63 -15.75
CA ALA A 115 4.47 -5.27 -16.13
C ALA A 115 4.95 -5.13 -17.60
N ALA A 116 4.66 -6.10 -18.46
CA ALA A 116 4.72 -5.88 -19.91
C ALA A 116 3.43 -5.16 -20.31
N LEU A 117 3.47 -3.83 -20.29
CA LEU A 117 2.56 -2.83 -20.88
C LEU A 117 2.33 -1.64 -19.92
N ILE A 118 3.40 -0.96 -19.50
CA ILE A 118 3.27 0.39 -18.92
C ILE A 118 3.13 1.38 -20.09
N GLY A 119 1.90 1.75 -20.41
CA GLY A 119 1.61 2.75 -21.45
C GLY A 119 1.94 4.19 -21.01
N PRO A 120 2.11 5.13 -21.96
CA PRO A 120 2.53 6.52 -21.72
C PRO A 120 1.63 7.31 -20.75
N GLN A 121 0.37 6.88 -20.56
CA GLN A 121 -0.59 7.48 -19.63
C GLN A 121 -0.14 7.34 -18.15
N GLN A 122 0.59 6.27 -17.80
CA GLN A 122 1.00 5.97 -16.42
C GLN A 122 2.30 6.69 -16.01
N PHE A 123 3.17 7.04 -16.97
CA PHE A 123 4.30 7.96 -16.75
C PHE A 123 3.82 9.38 -16.43
N THR A 124 2.73 9.83 -17.07
CA THR A 124 2.10 11.11 -16.78
C THR A 124 1.53 11.15 -15.36
N ALA A 125 0.90 10.07 -14.91
CA ALA A 125 0.36 9.98 -13.54
C ALA A 125 1.46 9.99 -12.48
N LEU A 126 2.57 9.28 -12.70
CA LEU A 126 3.74 9.31 -11.82
C LEU A 126 4.40 10.70 -11.80
N GLY A 127 4.56 11.34 -12.96
CA GLY A 127 5.07 12.70 -13.06
C GLY A 127 4.18 13.75 -12.38
N GLN A 128 2.85 13.60 -12.49
CA GLN A 128 1.87 14.45 -11.80
C GLN A 128 1.89 14.24 -10.28
N ALA A 129 2.02 13.00 -9.82
CA ALA A 129 2.14 12.68 -8.40
C ALA A 129 3.43 13.25 -7.80
N MET A 130 4.56 13.13 -8.50
CA MET A 130 5.82 13.73 -8.08
C MET A 130 5.76 15.26 -8.07
N ALA A 131 5.15 15.89 -9.08
CA ALA A 131 4.99 17.34 -9.13
C ALA A 131 4.10 17.86 -7.99
N ALA A 132 2.99 17.17 -7.69
CA ALA A 132 2.12 17.51 -6.56
C ALA A 132 2.85 17.39 -5.21
N LEU A 133 3.71 16.38 -5.07
CA LEU A 133 4.51 16.18 -3.86
C LEU A 133 5.56 17.27 -3.67
N VAL A 134 6.25 17.67 -4.75
CA VAL A 134 7.22 18.79 -4.71
C VAL A 134 6.55 20.09 -4.28
N VAL A 135 5.33 20.37 -4.75
CA VAL A 135 4.54 21.54 -4.32
C VAL A 135 4.16 21.45 -2.84
N HIS A 136 3.76 20.27 -2.36
CA HIS A 136 3.37 20.08 -0.97
C HIS A 136 4.55 20.20 0.00
N ILE A 137 5.71 19.66 -0.39
CA ILE A 137 6.97 19.80 0.35
C ILE A 137 7.42 21.26 0.38
N ALA A 138 7.35 21.96 -0.75
CA ALA A 138 7.66 23.39 -0.81
C ALA A 138 6.73 24.23 0.09
N HIS A 139 5.48 23.79 0.28
CA HIS A 139 4.51 24.42 1.19
C HIS A 139 4.80 24.14 2.65
N ALA A 140 5.25 22.93 2.99
CA ALA A 140 5.65 22.59 4.35
C ALA A 140 6.94 23.30 4.80
N VAL A 141 7.79 23.70 3.85
CA VAL A 141 9.08 24.37 4.12
C VAL A 141 8.97 25.90 4.05
N SER A 142 7.87 26.44 3.50
CA SER A 142 7.61 27.88 3.37
C SER A 142 6.47 28.35 4.27
N THR A 143 6.64 29.44 5.02
CA THR A 143 5.55 30.07 5.78
C THR A 143 4.53 30.81 4.92
N ASP A 144 4.83 31.04 3.63
CA ASP A 144 3.94 31.70 2.65
C ASP A 144 3.57 30.73 1.49
N PRO A 145 2.27 30.53 1.20
CA PRO A 145 1.78 29.73 0.08
C PRO A 145 2.34 30.09 -1.30
N ASN A 146 2.62 31.37 -1.56
CA ASN A 146 3.13 31.84 -2.86
C ASN A 146 4.62 31.50 -3.06
N ASP A 147 5.38 31.46 -1.98
CA ASP A 147 6.80 31.10 -2.02
C ASP A 147 6.99 29.60 -2.25
N ALA A 148 6.08 28.76 -1.75
CA ALA A 148 6.03 27.34 -2.05
C ALA A 148 5.87 27.05 -3.55
N VAL A 149 4.95 27.76 -4.21
CA VAL A 149 4.70 27.62 -5.64
C VAL A 149 5.90 28.09 -6.46
N LYS A 150 6.59 29.16 -6.03
CA LYS A 150 7.85 29.60 -6.68
C LYS A 150 8.95 28.56 -6.56
N LEU A 151 9.19 28.02 -5.37
CA LEU A 151 10.22 27.02 -5.12
C LEU A 151 9.98 25.75 -5.95
N ALA A 152 8.75 25.25 -5.98
CA ALA A 152 8.37 24.10 -6.78
C ALA A 152 8.57 24.34 -8.28
N ARG A 153 8.19 25.52 -8.78
CA ARG A 153 8.36 25.89 -10.19
C ARG A 153 9.83 26.01 -10.58
N THR A 154 10.69 26.53 -9.70
CA THR A 154 12.14 26.58 -9.91
C THR A 154 12.75 25.19 -9.98
N TRP A 155 12.41 24.30 -9.04
CA TRP A 155 12.88 22.92 -9.02
C TRP A 155 12.46 22.13 -10.28
N LEU A 156 11.20 22.25 -10.70
CA LEU A 156 10.69 21.57 -11.90
C LEU A 156 11.29 22.11 -13.21
N SER A 157 11.82 23.33 -13.21
CA SER A 157 12.43 23.95 -14.39
C SER A 157 13.94 23.71 -14.47
N THR A 158 14.55 23.12 -13.44
CA THR A 158 15.98 22.84 -13.43
C THR A 158 16.21 21.47 -14.09
N PRO A 159 16.89 21.38 -15.24
CA PRO A 159 17.19 20.09 -15.84
C PRO A 159 18.10 19.28 -14.90
N PRO A 160 17.95 17.95 -14.82
CA PRO A 160 18.81 17.12 -14.00
C PRO A 160 20.27 17.27 -14.46
N PRO A 161 21.26 17.26 -13.54
CA PRO A 161 22.65 17.32 -13.92
C PRO A 161 23.01 16.13 -14.84
N ALA A 162 23.82 16.43 -15.86
CA ALA A 162 24.27 15.47 -16.88
C ALA A 162 25.18 14.38 -16.31
#